data_AF-A0A0S7ZZH0-F1
#
_entry.id   AF-A0A0S7ZZH0-F1
#
_cell.length_a   1.000
_cell.length_b   1.000
_cell.length_c   1.000
_cell.angle_alpha   90.00
_cell.angle_beta   90.00
_cell.angle_gamma   90.00
#
_symmetry.space_group_name_H-M   'P 1'
#
loop_
_entity.id
_entity.type
_entity.pdbx_description
1 polymer ?
#
loop_
_entity_poly.entity_id
_entity_poly.type
_entity_poly.pdbx_seq_one_letter_code
_entity_poly.pdbx_strand_id
1 'polypeptide(L)'
;MKCVGTEPWVNASEVGQAKFCPHSLYLQKHGFKPNREASIVMRKGTQQHARNAQKAIVVEDKRCYIATALYGVDHPNTIALRQWRDTHLTPHWWGRLITNGYYGFSPLLTKYFGHTRIFRWVAKWLIKRITRIKTNA
;
A
#
# COMPACT_ATOMS: atom_id res chain seq x y z
N MET A 1 -10.70 -30.76 1.11
CA MET A 1 -9.27 -31.02 1.32
C MET A 1 -8.80 -30.20 2.50
N LYS A 2 -8.51 -30.83 3.64
CA LYS A 2 -7.85 -30.16 4.77
C LYS A 2 -6.39 -30.60 4.74
N CYS A 3 -5.49 -29.70 4.36
CA CYS A 3 -4.06 -29.93 4.52
C CYS A 3 -3.73 -29.72 6.00
N VAL A 4 -3.80 -30.80 6.78
CA VAL A 4 -3.26 -30.85 8.13
C VAL A 4 -1.91 -31.51 8.00
N GLY A 5 -0.85 -30.71 7.96
CA GLY A 5 0.53 -31.20 7.91
C GLY A 5 1.41 -30.29 8.74
N THR A 6 2.23 -30.89 9.60
CA THR A 6 3.36 -30.25 10.30
C THR A 6 4.52 -29.95 9.36
N GLU A 7 4.21 -29.63 8.09
CA GLU A 7 5.17 -29.37 7.04
C GLU A 7 5.73 -27.96 7.23
N PRO A 8 7.05 -27.76 7.10
CA PRO A 8 7.64 -26.43 7.12
C PRO A 8 7.05 -25.55 6.01
N TRP A 9 6.88 -24.27 6.28
CA TRP A 9 6.34 -23.30 5.33
C TRP A 9 7.13 -23.31 4.02
N VAL A 10 6.43 -23.58 2.91
CA VAL A 10 7.01 -23.52 1.55
C VAL A 10 6.79 -22.14 0.98
N ASN A 11 7.86 -21.46 0.57
CA ASN A 11 7.75 -20.15 -0.05
C ASN A 11 7.62 -20.25 -1.59
N ALA A 12 7.04 -19.20 -2.21
CA ALA A 12 6.82 -19.19 -3.65
C ALA A 12 8.12 -19.31 -4.48
N SER A 13 9.24 -18.84 -3.94
CA SER A 13 10.55 -18.95 -4.60
C SER A 13 11.03 -20.40 -4.63
N GLU A 14 10.85 -21.17 -3.56
CA GLU A 14 11.18 -22.60 -3.50
C GLU A 14 10.39 -23.41 -4.52
N VAL A 15 9.08 -23.14 -4.66
CA VAL A 15 8.24 -23.80 -5.67
C VAL A 15 8.75 -23.51 -7.08
N GLY A 16 9.10 -22.25 -7.36
CA GLY A 16 9.66 -21.83 -8.64
C GLY A 16 11.01 -22.49 -8.93
N GLN A 17 11.90 -22.53 -7.93
CA GLN A 17 13.20 -23.19 -8.06
C GLN A 17 13.06 -24.69 -8.26
N ALA A 18 12.19 -25.36 -7.51
CA ALA A 18 11.92 -26.78 -7.68
C ALA A 18 11.41 -27.11 -9.09
N LYS A 19 10.55 -26.26 -9.66
CA LYS A 19 10.05 -26.41 -11.03
C LYS A 19 11.16 -26.29 -12.08
N PHE A 20 12.11 -25.38 -11.87
CA PHE A 20 13.22 -25.17 -12.80
C PHE A 20 14.30 -26.25 -12.66
N CYS A 21 14.77 -26.48 -11.43
CA CYS A 21 15.76 -27.51 -11.10
C CYS A 21 15.55 -27.98 -9.63
N PRO A 22 15.03 -29.19 -9.41
CA PRO A 22 14.87 -29.74 -8.06
C PRO A 22 16.19 -29.89 -7.31
N HIS A 23 17.26 -30.20 -8.04
CA HIS A 23 18.57 -30.45 -7.45
C HIS A 23 19.22 -29.17 -6.89
N SER A 24 19.04 -28.02 -7.53
CA SER A 24 19.58 -26.75 -7.01
C SER A 24 18.91 -26.35 -5.70
N LEU A 25 17.60 -26.61 -5.56
CA LEU A 25 16.87 -26.40 -4.31
C LEU A 25 17.38 -27.32 -3.18
N TYR A 26 17.63 -28.60 -3.48
CA TYR A 26 18.23 -29.54 -2.54
C TYR A 26 19.57 -29.04 -2.02
N LEU A 27 20.47 -28.61 -2.91
CA LEU A 27 21.78 -28.06 -2.54
C LEU A 27 21.65 -26.82 -1.65
N GLN A 28 20.71 -25.91 -1.97
CA GLN A 28 20.46 -24.73 -1.16
C GLN A 28 20.00 -25.11 0.27
N LYS A 29 19.09 -26.08 0.41
CA LYS A 29 18.60 -26.56 1.71
C LYS A 29 19.67 -27.25 2.55
N HIS A 30 20.61 -27.94 1.91
CA HIS A 30 21.76 -28.56 2.58
C HIS A 30 22.93 -27.59 2.86
N GLY A 31 22.73 -26.29 2.64
CA GLY A 31 23.71 -25.26 3.02
C GLY A 31 24.90 -25.12 2.07
N PHE A 32 24.82 -25.68 0.86
CA PHE A 32 25.84 -25.48 -0.16
C PHE A 32 25.85 -24.01 -0.60
N LYS A 33 27.03 -23.39 -0.55
CA LYS A 33 27.20 -21.98 -0.92
C LYS A 33 27.40 -21.84 -2.42
N PRO A 34 26.73 -20.88 -3.09
CA PRO A 34 26.94 -20.59 -4.50
C PRO A 34 28.38 -20.09 -4.73
N ASN A 35 28.87 -20.25 -5.96
CA ASN A 35 30.18 -19.73 -6.33
C ASN A 35 30.22 -18.17 -6.24
N ARG A 36 31.43 -17.59 -6.29
CA ARG A 36 31.59 -16.13 -6.17
C ARG A 36 30.78 -15.37 -7.22
N GLU A 37 30.75 -15.84 -8.46
CA GLU A 37 30.04 -15.18 -9.55
C GLU A 37 28.52 -15.17 -9.34
N ALA A 38 27.94 -16.32 -9.00
CA ALA A 38 26.54 -16.48 -8.66
C ALA A 38 26.16 -15.63 -7.43
N SER A 39 27.03 -15.52 -6.42
CA SER A 39 26.79 -14.66 -5.26
C SER A 39 26.69 -13.17 -5.64
N ILE A 40 27.47 -12.71 -6.64
CA ILE A 40 27.42 -11.35 -7.16
C ILE A 40 26.10 -11.10 -7.90
N VAL A 41 25.66 -12.05 -8.73
CA VAL A 41 24.38 -11.94 -9.45
C VAL A 41 23.21 -11.94 -8.48
N MET A 42 23.22 -12.83 -7.48
CA MET A 42 22.20 -12.86 -6.42
C MET A 42 22.12 -11.53 -5.66
N ARG A 43 23.27 -10.91 -5.36
CA ARG A 43 23.32 -9.60 -4.68
C ARG A 43 22.68 -8.48 -5.52
N LYS A 44 22.84 -8.51 -6.84
CA LYS A 44 22.15 -7.56 -7.73
C LYS A 44 20.63 -7.77 -7.67
N GLY A 45 20.18 -9.02 -7.68
CA GLY A 45 18.76 -9.38 -7.55
C GLY A 45 18.17 -8.89 -6.22
N THR A 46 18.82 -9.17 -5.09
CA THR A 46 18.36 -8.71 -3.77
C THR A 46 18.32 -7.19 -3.65
N GLN A 47 19.31 -6.48 -4.22
CA GLN A 47 19.28 -5.02 -4.26
C GLN A 47 18.09 -4.49 -5.09
N GLN A 48 17.78 -5.12 -6.22
CA GLN A 48 16.64 -4.71 -7.03
C GLN A 48 15.32 -4.97 -6.30
N HIS A 49 15.18 -6.09 -5.59
CA HIS A 49 14.02 -6.34 -4.72
C HIS A 49 13.88 -5.28 -3.64
N ALA A 50 14.98 -4.88 -2.97
CA ALA A 50 14.96 -3.82 -1.96
C ALA A 50 14.55 -2.46 -2.56
N ARG A 51 15.08 -2.10 -3.73
CA ARG A 51 14.70 -0.87 -4.45
C ARG A 51 13.23 -0.87 -4.85
N ASN A 52 12.71 -1.99 -5.35
CA ASN A 52 11.31 -2.11 -5.73
C ASN A 52 10.39 -2.04 -4.52
N ALA A 53 10.75 -2.69 -3.40
CA ALA A 53 10.01 -2.60 -2.15
C ALA A 53 9.96 -1.16 -1.62
N GLN A 54 11.09 -0.45 -1.64
CA GLN A 54 11.14 0.96 -1.24
C GLN A 54 10.26 1.85 -2.16
N LYS A 55 10.30 1.62 -3.47
CA LYS A 55 9.42 2.33 -4.42
C LYS A 55 7.94 2.04 -4.14
N ALA A 56 7.57 0.79 -3.84
CA ALA A 56 6.20 0.44 -3.51
C ALA A 56 5.69 1.20 -2.27
N ILE A 57 6.50 1.28 -1.21
CA ILE A 57 6.16 2.02 0.01
C ILE A 57 5.91 3.52 -0.28
N VAL A 58 6.74 4.14 -1.11
CA VAL A 58 6.63 5.57 -1.44
C VAL A 58 5.45 5.87 -2.37
N VAL A 59 5.12 4.98 -3.30
CA VAL A 59 3.99 5.15 -4.24
C VAL A 59 2.64 4.93 -3.54
N GLU A 60 2.59 4.20 -2.44
CA GLU A 60 1.35 3.77 -1.78
C GLU A 60 0.87 4.60 -0.59
N ASP A 61 1.56 5.66 -0.16
CA ASP A 61 1.04 6.51 0.94
C ASP A 61 -0.08 7.46 0.47
N LYS A 62 -1.15 6.85 -0.04
CA LYS A 62 -2.39 7.42 -0.52
C LYS A 62 -3.39 7.65 0.61
N ARG A 63 -2.94 7.68 1.87
CA ARG A 63 -3.80 7.73 3.05
C ARG A 63 -4.48 9.10 3.20
N CYS A 64 -5.78 9.18 2.98
CA CYS A 64 -6.53 10.41 3.26
C CYS A 64 -6.52 10.77 4.75
N TYR A 65 -5.65 11.70 5.17
CA TYR A 65 -5.49 12.15 6.56
C TYR A 65 -6.81 12.49 7.28
N ILE A 66 -7.68 13.30 6.65
CA ILE A 66 -8.97 13.72 7.23
C ILE A 66 -9.92 12.52 7.40
N ALA A 67 -10.00 11.64 6.40
CA ALA A 67 -10.91 10.49 6.44
C ALA A 67 -10.47 9.46 7.48
N THR A 68 -9.16 9.18 7.56
CA THR A 68 -8.59 8.33 8.61
C THR A 68 -8.82 8.92 10.00
N ALA A 69 -8.67 10.24 10.18
CA ALA A 69 -8.90 10.91 11.46
C ALA A 69 -10.38 10.92 11.90
N LEU A 70 -11.33 10.88 10.96
CA LEU A 70 -12.77 10.93 11.27
C LEU A 70 -13.44 9.57 11.41
N TYR A 71 -13.06 8.60 10.58
CA TYR A 71 -13.74 7.31 10.47
C TYR A 71 -12.84 6.10 10.72
N GLY A 72 -11.52 6.27 10.70
CA GLY A 72 -10.56 5.16 10.74
C GLY A 72 -10.08 4.70 9.36
N VAL A 73 -8.99 3.93 9.35
CA VAL A 73 -8.30 3.51 8.12
C VAL A 73 -9.17 2.61 7.24
N ASP A 74 -9.89 1.68 7.86
CA ASP A 74 -10.61 0.57 7.21
C ASP A 74 -12.10 0.82 7.03
N HIS A 75 -12.56 2.06 7.27
CA HIS A 75 -13.98 2.39 7.13
C HIS A 75 -14.39 2.50 5.64
N PRO A 76 -15.56 1.98 5.22
CA PRO A 76 -16.01 1.99 3.82
C PRO A 76 -16.05 3.41 3.20
N ASN A 77 -16.47 4.41 3.96
CA ASN A 77 -16.42 5.82 3.54
C ASN A 77 -15.01 6.30 3.21
N THR A 78 -13.99 5.85 3.95
CA THR A 78 -12.58 6.19 3.72
C THR A 78 -12.10 5.58 2.40
N ILE A 79 -12.48 4.34 2.12
CA ILE A 79 -12.17 3.65 0.86
C ILE A 79 -12.87 4.34 -0.33
N ALA A 80 -14.15 4.68 -0.20
CA ALA A 80 -14.91 5.37 -1.23
C ALA A 80 -14.32 6.74 -1.60
N LEU A 81 -13.83 7.49 -0.60
CA LEU A 81 -13.14 8.76 -0.81
C LEU A 81 -11.80 8.59 -1.53
N ARG A 82 -11.02 7.56 -1.17
CA ARG A 82 -9.75 7.24 -1.86
C ARG A 82 -10.01 6.92 -3.34
N GLN A 83 -11.03 6.13 -3.64
CA GLN A 83 -11.43 5.81 -5.01
C GLN A 83 -11.92 7.05 -5.78
N TRP A 84 -12.69 7.94 -5.14
CA TRP A 84 -13.14 9.19 -5.77
C TRP A 84 -11.95 10.09 -6.11
N ARG A 85 -10.98 10.27 -5.19
CA ARG A 85 -9.75 11.01 -5.48
C ARG A 85 -9.00 10.42 -6.67
N ASP A 86 -8.78 9.11 -6.65
CA ASP A 86 -7.98 8.45 -7.69
C ASP A 86 -8.65 8.49 -9.07
N THR A 87 -9.98 8.49 -9.12
CA THR A 87 -10.74 8.52 -10.39
C THR A 87 -11.00 9.94 -10.90
N HIS A 88 -11.22 10.92 -10.02
CA HIS A 88 -11.63 12.28 -10.42
C HIS A 88 -10.51 13.31 -10.32
N LEU A 89 -9.58 13.19 -9.36
CA LEU A 89 -8.53 14.20 -9.13
C LEU A 89 -7.21 13.86 -9.83
N THR A 90 -6.85 12.59 -9.96
CA THR A 90 -5.62 12.17 -10.62
C THR A 90 -5.54 12.46 -12.13
N PRO A 91 -6.61 12.39 -12.93
CA PRO A 91 -6.54 12.67 -14.37
C PRO A 91 -6.40 14.17 -14.68
N HIS A 92 -6.76 15.07 -13.76
CA HIS A 92 -6.70 16.51 -13.99
C HIS A 92 -5.51 17.16 -13.27
N TRP A 93 -4.88 18.14 -13.92
CA TRP A 93 -3.76 18.90 -13.36
C TRP A 93 -4.16 19.68 -12.09
N TRP A 94 -5.38 20.24 -12.07
CA TRP A 94 -5.92 20.95 -10.90
C TRP A 94 -6.21 19.99 -9.73
N GLY A 95 -6.64 18.76 -10.01
CA GLY A 95 -6.86 17.75 -8.98
C GLY A 95 -5.56 17.33 -8.28
N ARG A 96 -4.42 17.37 -8.97
CA ARG A 96 -3.09 17.17 -8.37
C ARG A 96 -2.69 18.32 -7.45
N LEU A 97 -2.94 19.57 -7.85
CA LEU A 97 -2.69 20.75 -7.01
C LEU A 97 -3.55 20.72 -5.73
N ILE A 98 -4.84 20.39 -5.85
CA ILE A 98 -5.74 20.24 -4.69
C ILE A 98 -5.25 19.13 -3.77
N THR A 99 -4.85 17.98 -4.32
CA THR A 99 -4.34 16.85 -3.52
C THR A 99 -3.07 17.24 -2.79
N ASN A 100 -2.11 17.88 -3.46
CA ASN A 100 -0.85 18.31 -2.85
C ASN A 100 -1.08 19.36 -1.75
N GLY A 101 -1.94 20.36 -1.99
CA GLY A 101 -2.35 21.31 -0.97
C GLY A 101 -3.03 20.62 0.21
N TYR A 102 -3.97 19.71 -0.06
CA TYR A 102 -4.63 18.92 0.98
C TYR A 102 -3.62 18.16 1.84
N TYR A 103 -2.62 17.48 1.26
CA TYR A 103 -1.63 16.73 2.03
C TYR A 103 -0.60 17.62 2.76
N GLY A 104 -0.33 18.82 2.27
CA GLY A 104 0.52 19.79 2.96
C GLY A 104 -0.18 20.49 4.13
N PHE A 105 -1.44 20.90 3.94
CA PHE A 105 -2.21 21.64 4.94
C PHE A 105 -2.96 20.75 5.95
N SER A 106 -3.38 19.54 5.56
CA SER A 106 -4.11 18.63 6.45
C SER A 106 -3.43 18.38 7.78
N PRO A 107 -2.13 18.01 7.87
CA PRO A 107 -1.50 17.71 9.16
C PRO A 107 -1.49 18.92 10.09
N LEU A 108 -1.27 20.12 9.55
CA LEU A 108 -1.32 21.38 10.29
C LEU A 108 -2.75 21.66 10.76
N LEU A 109 -3.73 21.59 9.86
CA LEU A 109 -5.15 21.78 10.18
C LEU A 109 -5.64 20.80 11.24
N THR A 110 -5.31 19.52 11.15
CA THR A 110 -5.70 18.53 12.17
C THR A 110 -5.00 18.78 13.51
N LYS A 111 -3.75 19.26 13.51
CA LYS A 111 -3.01 19.56 14.74
C LYS A 111 -3.59 20.77 15.48
N TYR A 112 -3.99 21.82 14.75
CA TYR A 112 -4.53 23.04 15.36
C TYR A 112 -6.05 22.99 15.56
N PHE A 113 -6.80 22.40 14.63
CA PHE A 113 -8.27 22.43 14.60
C PHE A 113 -8.94 21.08 14.85
N GLY A 114 -8.20 19.97 15.01
CA GLY A 114 -8.76 18.62 15.15
C GLY A 114 -9.74 18.45 16.33
N HIS A 115 -9.56 19.22 17.40
CA HIS A 115 -10.45 19.19 18.56
C HIS A 115 -11.75 19.99 18.37
N THR A 116 -11.80 20.90 17.40
CA THR A 116 -12.97 21.76 17.18
C THR A 116 -14.15 20.95 16.65
N ARG A 117 -15.34 21.17 17.24
CA ARG A 117 -16.58 20.50 16.83
C ARG A 117 -17.02 20.92 15.42
N ILE A 118 -16.74 22.18 15.06
CA ILE A 118 -17.09 22.76 13.75
C ILE A 118 -16.33 22.05 12.62
N PHE A 119 -15.02 21.84 12.77
CA PHE A 119 -14.20 21.15 11.77
C PHE A 119 -14.69 19.71 11.52
N ARG A 120 -14.96 18.95 12.59
CA ARG A 120 -15.52 17.60 12.47
C ARG A 120 -16.88 17.60 11.78
N TRP A 121 -17.73 18.59 12.06
CA TRP A 121 -19.05 18.71 11.44
C TRP A 121 -18.95 19.03 9.95
N VAL A 122 -18.16 20.03 9.57
CA VAL A 122 -17.93 20.42 8.16
C VAL A 122 -17.33 19.26 7.36
N ALA A 123 -16.33 18.59 7.92
CA ALA A 123 -15.68 17.47 7.23
C ALA A 123 -16.63 16.26 7.06
N LYS A 124 -17.44 15.93 8.09
CA LYS A 124 -18.50 14.91 7.96
C LYS A 124 -19.55 15.32 6.92
N TRP A 125 -19.95 16.58 6.88
CA TRP A 125 -20.91 17.10 5.90
C TRP A 125 -20.38 16.98 4.46
N LEU A 126 -19.12 17.39 4.21
CA LEU A 126 -18.48 17.27 2.90
C LEU A 126 -18.39 15.81 2.43
N ILE A 127 -17.97 14.91 3.33
CA ILE A 127 -17.86 13.48 3.01
C ILE A 127 -19.24 12.87 2.72
N LYS A 128 -20.26 13.23 3.50
CA LYS A 128 -21.64 12.81 3.25
C LYS A 128 -22.14 13.33 1.90
N ARG A 129 -21.77 14.55 1.50
CA ARG A 129 -22.17 15.10 0.20
C ARG A 129 -21.52 14.34 -0.96
N ILE A 130 -20.22 14.07 -0.86
CA ILE A 130 -19.46 13.33 -1.89
C ILE A 130 -19.97 11.88 -2.01
N THR A 131 -20.19 11.20 -0.89
CA THR A 131 -20.72 9.82 -0.88
C THR A 131 -22.18 9.75 -1.35
N ARG A 132 -22.99 10.78 -1.08
CA ARG A 132 -24.39 10.88 -1.55
C ARG A 132 -24.50 11.10 -3.06
N ILE A 133 -23.52 11.77 -3.68
CA ILE A 133 -23.47 11.94 -5.14
C ILE A 133 -23.30 10.57 -5.84
N LYS A 134 -22.61 9.62 -5.21
CA LYS A 134 -22.38 8.27 -5.77
C LYS A 134 -23.44 7.23 -5.47
N THR A 135 -24.38 7.48 -4.56
CA THR A 135 -25.47 6.52 -4.24
C THR A 135 -26.71 6.72 -5.12
N ASN A 136 -26.72 7.75 -5.97
CA ASN A 136 -27.82 8.05 -6.90
C ASN A 136 -27.39 8.00 -8.38
N ALA A 137 -26.24 7.38 -8.67
CA ALA A 137 -25.74 7.09 -10.01
C ALA A 137 -25.35 5.62 -10.06
#